data_AF-A0AAD4T6D2-F1
#
_entry.id   AF-A0AAD4T6D2-F1
#
_cell.length_a   1.000
_cell.length_b   1.000
_cell.length_c   1.000
_cell.angle_alpha   90.00
_cell.angle_beta   90.00
_cell.angle_gamma   90.00
#
_symmetry.space_group_name_H-M   'P 1'
#
loop_
_entity.id
_entity.type
_entity.pdbx_description
1 polymer ?
#
loop_
_entity_poly.entity_id
_entity_poly.type
_entity_poly.pdbx_seq_one_letter_code
_entity_poly.pdbx_strand_id
1 'polypeptide(L)'
;MKNISLEVVREKLLDHIHQEIPYTLEHRLIDWKDLKDGSLRIEQHLIVSKPSQRRILIREKGSKIGRIGMEANEELRSIFKKDMHLIIQVRVA
;
A
#
# COMPACT_ATOMS: atom_id res chain seq x y z
N MET A 1 -7.05 11.07 9.39
CA MET A 1 -6.45 9.77 9.78
C MET A 1 -6.39 8.79 8.62
N LYS A 2 -7.50 8.44 7.96
CA LYS A 2 -7.51 7.53 6.80
C LYS A 2 -6.58 7.98 5.65
N ASN A 3 -6.57 9.28 5.34
CA ASN A 3 -5.69 9.85 4.31
C ASN A 3 -4.20 9.63 4.61
N ILE A 4 -3.78 9.70 5.88
CA ILE A 4 -2.37 9.48 6.27
C ILE A 4 -1.94 8.07 5.85
N SER A 5 -2.81 7.06 5.99
CA SER A 5 -2.47 5.70 5.57
C SER A 5 -2.26 5.57 4.06
N LEU A 6 -2.96 6.37 3.25
CA LEU A 6 -2.80 6.39 1.80
C LEU A 6 -1.49 7.11 1.44
N GLU A 7 -1.23 8.27 2.04
CA GLU A 7 -0.02 9.05 1.77
C GLU A 7 1.26 8.29 2.16
N VAL A 8 1.29 7.58 3.30
CA VAL A 8 2.46 6.77 3.70
C VAL A 8 2.77 5.69 2.66
N VAL A 9 1.75 4.98 2.16
CA VAL A 9 1.97 3.96 1.11
C VAL A 9 2.38 4.61 -0.21
N ARG A 10 1.85 5.80 -0.52
CA ARG A 10 2.20 6.55 -1.73
C ARG A 10 3.64 7.05 -1.69
N GLU A 11 4.12 7.52 -0.55
CA GLU A 11 5.51 7.91 -0.32
C GLU A 11 6.44 6.72 -0.58
N LYS A 12 6.19 5.55 0.04
CA LYS A 12 7.01 4.36 -0.19
C LYS A 12 6.93 3.87 -1.65
N LEU A 13 5.79 4.03 -2.31
CA LEU A 13 5.70 3.75 -3.75
C LEU A 13 6.64 4.65 -4.56
N LEU A 14 6.73 5.94 -4.24
CA LEU A 14 7.62 6.88 -4.94
C LEU A 14 9.09 6.58 -4.69
N ASP A 15 9.46 6.21 -3.45
CA ASP A 15 10.83 5.87 -3.07
C ASP A 15 11.33 4.61 -3.80
N HIS A 16 10.46 3.64 -4.01
CA HIS A 16 10.84 2.37 -4.62
C HIS A 16 10.61 2.36 -6.14
N ILE A 17 9.63 3.09 -6.67
CA ILE A 17 9.21 3.02 -8.07
C ILE A 17 9.54 4.33 -8.80
N HIS A 18 10.74 4.41 -9.37
CA HIS A 18 11.20 5.54 -10.18
C HIS A 18 10.65 5.54 -11.62
N GLN A 19 9.35 5.27 -11.79
CA GLN A 19 8.66 5.29 -13.09
C GLN A 19 7.42 6.17 -13.00
N GLU A 20 6.73 6.42 -14.12
CA GLU A 20 5.49 7.22 -14.13
C GLU A 20 4.27 6.53 -13.45
N ILE A 21 4.44 5.28 -13.00
CA ILE A 21 3.37 4.45 -12.44
C ILE A 21 2.75 5.04 -11.16
N PRO A 22 3.52 5.49 -10.15
CA PRO A 22 2.96 6.04 -8.91
C PRO A 22 2.11 7.30 -9.14
N TYR A 23 2.37 8.05 -10.20
CA TYR A 23 1.62 9.26 -10.54
C TYR A 23 0.30 8.95 -11.27
N THR A 24 0.25 7.84 -12.01
CA THR A 24 -0.88 7.48 -12.87
C THR A 24 -1.80 6.42 -12.28
N LEU A 25 -1.36 5.72 -11.22
CA LEU A 25 -2.20 4.76 -10.52
C LEU A 25 -3.23 5.44 -9.63
N GLU A 26 -4.39 4.80 -9.51
CA GLU A 26 -5.41 5.17 -8.55
C GLU A 26 -5.19 4.38 -7.25
N HIS A 27 -5.26 5.06 -6.11
CA HIS A 27 -5.03 4.48 -4.79
C HIS A 27 -6.29 4.61 -3.94
N ARG A 28 -6.91 3.47 -3.61
CA ARG A 28 -8.17 3.43 -2.86
C ARG A 28 -8.00 2.73 -1.52
N LEU A 29 -8.64 3.28 -0.50
CA LEU A 29 -8.91 2.58 0.75
C LEU A 29 -10.18 1.75 0.59
N ILE A 30 -10.08 0.44 0.84
CA ILE A 30 -11.17 -0.52 0.65
C ILE A 30 -11.78 -0.94 1.99
N ASP A 31 -10.94 -1.22 2.97
CA ASP A 31 -11.38 -1.59 4.31
C ASP A 31 -10.55 -0.87 5.37
N TRP A 32 -11.22 -0.51 6.46
CA TRP A 32 -10.60 0.07 7.65
C TRP A 32 -11.36 -0.46 8.86
N LYS A 33 -10.72 -1.34 9.62
CA LYS A 33 -11.39 -2.09 10.67
C LYS A 33 -10.50 -2.24 11.89
N ASP A 34 -10.99 -1.74 13.03
CA ASP A 34 -10.42 -2.07 14.33
C ASP A 34 -10.78 -3.53 14.67
N LEU A 35 -9.74 -4.31 14.98
CA LEU A 35 -9.88 -5.72 15.34
C LEU A 35 -10.09 -5.87 16.84
N LYS A 36 -10.57 -7.05 17.26
CA LYS A 36 -10.90 -7.34 18.66
C LYS A 36 -9.68 -7.32 19.59
N ASP A 37 -8.49 -7.52 19.04
CA ASP A 37 -7.22 -7.47 19.76
C ASP A 37 -6.66 -6.04 19.90
N GLY A 38 -7.38 -5.03 19.40
CA GLY A 38 -6.97 -3.62 19.43
C GLY A 38 -6.08 -3.20 18.25
N SER A 39 -5.71 -4.14 17.37
CA SER A 39 -4.98 -3.83 16.15
C SER A 39 -5.88 -3.20 15.08
N LEU A 40 -5.27 -2.53 14.10
CA LEU A 40 -5.97 -1.94 12.98
C LEU A 40 -5.67 -2.69 11.69
N ARG A 41 -6.72 -3.17 11.03
CA ARG A 41 -6.64 -3.72 9.69
C ARG A 41 -6.99 -2.64 8.67
N ILE A 42 -6.13 -2.50 7.67
CA ILE A 42 -6.33 -1.58 6.55
C ILE A 42 -6.12 -2.35 5.26
N GLU A 43 -7.09 -2.30 4.36
CA GLU A 43 -6.96 -2.81 3.01
C GLU A 43 -6.95 -1.66 2.01
N GLN A 44 -5.91 -1.60 1.18
CA GLN A 44 -5.74 -0.59 0.16
C GLN A 44 -5.49 -1.25 -1.20
N HIS A 45 -6.10 -0.72 -2.24
CA HIS A 45 -5.89 -1.18 -3.62
C HIS A 45 -5.13 -0.13 -4.43
N LEU A 46 -4.13 -0.59 -5.16
CA LEU A 46 -3.41 0.17 -6.18
C LEU A 46 -3.93 -0.30 -7.54
N ILE A 47 -4.70 0.55 -8.18
CA ILE A 47 -5.37 0.25 -9.45
C ILE A 47 -4.56 0.91 -10.56
N VAL A 48 -4.04 0.08 -11.46
CA VAL A 48 -3.28 0.53 -12.63
C VAL A 48 -4.08 0.35 -13.91
N SER A 49 -3.83 1.20 -14.90
CA SER A 49 -4.55 1.15 -16.18
C SER A 49 -4.03 0.05 -17.11
N LYS A 50 -2.78 -0.40 -16.95
CA LYS A 50 -2.16 -1.38 -17.85
C LYS A 50 -1.64 -2.62 -17.11
N PRO A 51 -1.83 -3.85 -17.64
CA PRO A 51 -1.25 -5.06 -17.08
C PRO A 51 0.28 -5.04 -16.95
N SER A 52 0.98 -4.31 -17.84
CA SER A 52 2.43 -4.11 -17.76
C SER A 52 2.85 -3.37 -16.48
N GLN A 53 2.08 -2.36 -16.06
CA GLN A 53 2.34 -1.62 -14.83
C GLN A 53 2.16 -2.51 -13.60
N ARG A 54 1.13 -3.37 -13.61
CA ARG A 54 0.91 -4.36 -12.53
C ARG A 54 2.11 -5.31 -12.42
N ARG A 55 2.65 -5.78 -13.56
CA ARG A 55 3.87 -6.61 -13.57
C ARG A 55 5.08 -5.87 -13.00
N ILE A 56 5.20 -4.57 -13.23
CA ILE A 56 6.32 -3.77 -12.70
C ILE A 56 6.19 -3.59 -11.18
N LEU A 57 4.98 -3.34 -10.67
CA LEU A 57 4.72 -3.21 -9.24
C LEU A 57 4.95 -4.53 -8.48
N ILE A 58 4.48 -5.64 -9.05
CA ILE A 58 4.59 -6.95 -8.41
C ILE A 58 6.00 -7.54 -8.61
N ARG A 59 6.61 -7.36 -9.80
CA ARG A 59 7.87 -7.99 -10.28
C ARG A 59 7.97 -9.50 -9.96
N GLU A 60 9.03 -10.15 -10.43
CA GLU A 60 9.24 -11.57 -10.07
C GLU A 60 9.38 -11.71 -8.56
N LYS A 61 8.54 -12.60 -7.99
CA LYS A 61 8.43 -12.96 -6.56
C LYS A 61 7.78 -11.94 -5.61
N GLY A 62 7.10 -10.89 -6.09
CA GLY A 62 6.36 -9.99 -5.17
C GLY A 62 7.24 -9.15 -4.24
N SER A 63 8.56 -9.15 -4.47
CA SER A 63 9.56 -8.63 -3.54
C SER A 63 9.43 -7.12 -3.30
N LYS A 64 9.04 -6.36 -4.34
CA LYS A 64 9.01 -4.89 -4.27
C LYS A 64 7.78 -4.37 -3.54
N ILE A 65 6.60 -4.85 -3.92
CA ILE A 65 5.36 -4.48 -3.23
C ILE A 65 5.31 -5.02 -1.79
N GLY A 66 5.89 -6.19 -1.54
CA GLY A 66 6.06 -6.73 -0.20
C GLY A 66 6.92 -5.83 0.68
N ARG A 67 8.05 -5.33 0.15
CA ARG A 67 8.92 -4.38 0.86
C ARG A 67 8.21 -3.05 1.16
N ILE A 68 7.54 -2.47 0.17
CA ILE A 68 6.73 -1.25 0.33
C ILE A 68 5.67 -1.45 1.42
N GLY A 69 4.96 -2.58 1.40
CA GLY A 69 3.95 -2.89 2.40
C GLY A 69 4.53 -3.05 3.80
N MET A 70 5.72 -3.64 3.94
CA MET A 70 6.41 -3.79 5.22
C MET A 70 6.84 -2.43 5.79
N GLU A 71 7.54 -1.61 5.00
CA GLU A 71 8.01 -0.28 5.42
C GLU A 71 6.83 0.64 5.77
N ALA A 72 5.76 0.63 4.95
CA ALA A 72 4.55 1.39 5.24
C ALA A 72 3.83 0.89 6.50
N ASN A 73 3.80 -0.43 6.76
CA ASN A 73 3.19 -0.98 7.96
C ASN A 73 3.96 -0.54 9.22
N GLU A 74 5.29 -0.61 9.21
CA GLU A 74 6.14 -0.15 10.32
C GLU A 74 5.92 1.34 10.64
N GLU A 75 5.89 2.19 9.62
CA GLU A 75 5.65 3.61 9.79
C GLU A 75 4.25 3.89 10.36
N LEU A 76 3.23 3.22 9.84
CA LEU A 76 1.87 3.37 10.34
C LEU A 76 1.74 2.87 11.80
N ARG A 77 2.43 1.79 12.19
CA ARG A 77 2.47 1.38 13.61
C ARG A 77 3.05 2.48 14.50
N SER A 78 4.11 3.14 14.04
CA SER A 78 4.74 4.25 14.76
C SER A 78 3.79 5.45 14.90
N ILE A 79 3.05 5.80 13.85
CA ILE A 79 2.11 6.93 13.83
C ILE A 79 0.88 6.64 14.71
N PHE A 80 0.28 5.46 14.56
CA PHE A 80 -0.97 5.11 15.23
C PHE A 80 -0.79 4.50 16.62
N LYS A 81 0.45 4.18 17.02
CA LYS A 81 0.80 3.58 18.33
C LYS A 81 0.01 2.31 18.65
N LYS A 82 -0.31 1.53 17.62
CA LYS A 82 -1.00 0.24 17.72
C LYS A 82 -0.52 -0.71 16.62
N ASP A 83 -0.75 -2.01 16.82
CA ASP A 83 -0.46 -3.00 15.80
C ASP A 83 -1.31 -2.80 14.55
N MET A 84 -0.71 -3.13 13.41
CA MET A 84 -1.26 -2.83 12.09
C MET A 84 -1.15 -4.04 11.15
N HIS A 85 -2.26 -4.30 10.46
CA HIS A 85 -2.36 -5.27 9.38
C HIS A 85 -2.68 -4.54 8.09
N LEU A 86 -1.65 -3.97 7.46
CA LEU A 86 -1.76 -3.34 6.16
C LEU A 86 -1.76 -4.40 5.06
N ILE A 87 -2.76 -4.36 4.18
CA ILE A 87 -2.86 -5.19 2.98
C ILE A 87 -2.91 -4.28 1.78
N ILE A 88 -2.02 -4.55 0.84
CA ILE A 88 -1.94 -3.86 -0.44
C ILE A 88 -2.22 -4.86 -1.54
N GLN A 89 -3.22 -4.59 -2.37
CA GLN A 89 -3.50 -5.37 -3.59
C GLN A 89 -3.30 -4.52 -4.83
N VAL A 90 -2.61 -5.07 -5.83
CA VAL A 90 -2.45 -4.43 -7.13
C VAL A 90 -3.49 -5.00 -8.10
N ARG A 91 -4.39 -4.14 -8.59
CA ARG A 91 -5.46 -4.48 -9.54
C ARG A 91 -5.26 -3.75 -10.86
N VAL A 92 -5.86 -4.29 -11.91
CA VAL A 92 -5.95 -3.63 -13.22
C VAL A 92 -7.39 -3.20 -13.40
N ALA A 93 -7.61 -1.95 -13.83
CA ALA A 93 -8.93 -1.44 -14.19
C ALA A 93 -9.47 -2.09 -15.47
#